data_AF-A0A820SBN0-F1
#
_entry.id   AF-A0A820SBN0-F1
#
_cell.length_a   1.000
_cell.length_b   1.000
_cell.length_c   1.000
_cell.angle_alpha   90.00
_cell.angle_beta   90.00
_cell.angle_gamma   90.00
#
_symmetry.space_group_name_H-M   'P 1'
#
loop_
_entity.id
_entity.type
_entity.pdbx_description
1 polymer ?
#
loop_
_entity_poly.entity_id
_entity_poly.type
_entity_poly.pdbx_seq_one_letter_code
_entity_poly.pdbx_strand_id
1 'polypeptide(L)'
;MFLLIRLLNTHSIRHSSRNRKFFANLKKYYRSTTFNLFMASNNQTCFIFDKDESTKILIQMAYEIPSTRIRRQFNLLRSTDESVSQTIRRLTANIEHTLMKENKANKRRQKQHTDVKSDNEKQTILVQLFDSNDQLIDENQTNKQAWINCKKLLINEQSYNVEYNAPAVIKFRFPDIIMTN
;
A
#
# COMPACT_ATOMS: atom_id res chain seq x y z
N MET A 1 31.37 -5.22 10.24
CA MET A 1 30.98 -5.96 9.02
C MET A 1 30.21 -4.99 8.13
N PHE A 2 30.88 -4.34 7.18
CA PHE A 2 30.29 -3.29 6.33
C PHE A 2 29.79 -3.90 5.02
N LEU A 3 28.50 -3.72 4.73
CA LEU A 3 27.89 -4.11 3.46
C LEU A 3 28.12 -3.01 2.42
N LEU A 4 29.06 -3.28 1.52
CA LEU A 4 29.45 -2.43 0.40
C LEU A 4 28.56 -2.80 -0.81
N ILE A 5 27.50 -2.03 -1.06
CA ILE A 5 26.64 -2.24 -2.24
C ILE A 5 27.34 -1.64 -3.45
N ARG A 6 27.97 -2.51 -4.27
CA ARG A 6 28.47 -2.16 -5.60
C ARG A 6 27.27 -1.95 -6.55
N LEU A 7 26.96 -0.70 -6.86
CA LEU A 7 26.14 -0.35 -8.03
C LEU A 7 27.02 -0.39 -9.29
N LEU A 8 27.04 -1.53 -9.96
CA LEU A 8 27.53 -1.61 -11.35
C LEU A 8 26.44 -1.05 -12.27
N ASN A 9 26.54 0.24 -12.59
CA ASN A 9 25.82 0.82 -13.72
C ASN A 9 26.82 1.01 -14.86
N THR A 10 26.89 0.01 -15.75
CA THR A 10 27.64 0.10 -17.00
C THR A 10 26.85 0.97 -17.98
N HIS A 11 27.07 2.28 -17.91
CA HIS A 11 26.87 3.16 -19.06
C HIS A 11 28.10 4.05 -19.24
N SER A 12 28.80 3.78 -20.34
CA SER A 12 29.87 4.55 -20.98
C SER A 12 30.06 5.98 -20.45
N ILE A 13 31.13 6.18 -19.68
CA ILE A 13 31.59 7.49 -19.23
C ILE A 13 32.60 7.99 -20.27
N ARG A 14 32.17 8.85 -21.20
CA ARG A 14 33.09 9.75 -21.89
C ARG A 14 33.49 10.84 -20.89
N HIS A 15 34.77 10.87 -20.53
CA HIS A 15 35.35 11.91 -19.70
C HIS A 15 35.19 13.29 -20.36
N SER A 16 34.50 14.20 -19.68
CA SER A 16 34.59 15.64 -19.94
C SER A 16 34.71 16.35 -18.60
N SER A 17 35.91 16.88 -18.37
CA SER A 17 36.33 17.59 -17.16
C SER A 17 35.63 18.95 -17.06
N ARG A 18 34.46 18.99 -16.43
CA ARG A 18 33.91 20.24 -15.86
C ARG A 18 33.20 19.88 -14.56
N ASN A 19 33.52 20.61 -13.49
CA ASN A 19 32.86 20.54 -12.18
C ASN A 19 31.35 20.65 -12.34
N ARG A 20 30.66 19.52 -12.48
CA ARG A 20 29.20 19.44 -12.44
C ARG A 20 28.83 19.15 -10.99
N LYS A 21 28.29 20.14 -10.29
CA LYS A 21 27.58 19.90 -9.03
C LYS A 21 26.47 18.90 -9.33
N PHE A 22 26.61 17.67 -8.84
CA PHE A 22 25.60 16.63 -8.98
C PHE A 22 24.48 16.93 -7.99
N PHE A 23 23.40 17.54 -8.47
CA PHE A 23 22.16 17.62 -7.71
C PHE A 23 21.46 16.27 -7.83
N ALA A 24 21.82 15.34 -6.94
CA ALA A 24 21.02 14.15 -6.72
C ALA A 24 19.63 14.63 -6.26
N ASN A 25 18.60 14.44 -7.07
CA ASN A 25 17.23 14.73 -6.65
C ASN A 25 16.76 13.64 -5.66
N LEU A 26 17.32 13.68 -4.44
CA LEU A 26 17.07 12.73 -3.36
C LEU A 26 15.62 12.77 -2.88
N LYS A 27 14.86 13.84 -3.18
CA LYS A 27 13.41 13.90 -2.91
C LYS A 27 12.65 12.76 -3.60
N LYS A 28 13.09 12.32 -4.79
CA LYS A 28 12.46 11.18 -5.49
C LYS A 28 12.77 9.85 -4.81
N TYR A 29 13.94 9.71 -4.21
CA TYR A 29 14.36 8.48 -3.53
C TYR A 29 13.79 8.37 -2.10
N TYR A 30 13.66 9.49 -1.40
CA TYR A 30 13.13 9.53 -0.03
C TYR A 30 11.65 9.11 0.07
N ARG A 31 10.82 9.47 -0.92
CA ARG A 31 9.41 9.03 -0.96
C ARG A 31 9.25 7.52 -1.17
N SER A 32 10.25 6.86 -1.73
CA SER A 32 10.19 5.43 -2.07
C SER A 32 10.71 4.53 -0.94
N THR A 33 11.60 5.01 -0.08
CA THR A 33 12.36 4.13 0.84
C THR A 33 11.75 4.03 2.24
N THR A 34 11.21 5.11 2.80
CA THR A 34 10.71 5.08 4.19
C THR A 34 9.29 4.52 4.31
N PHE A 35 8.43 4.70 3.31
CA PHE A 35 7.07 4.14 3.33
C PHE A 35 7.04 2.63 3.04
N ASN A 36 7.98 2.14 2.22
CA ASN A 36 8.05 0.73 1.85
C ASN A 36 8.73 -0.15 2.91
N LEU A 37 9.56 0.42 3.80
CA LEU A 37 10.33 -0.39 4.75
C LEU A 37 9.48 -1.05 5.85
N PHE A 38 8.43 -0.38 6.33
CA PHE A 38 7.50 -0.94 7.33
C PHE A 38 6.54 -1.99 6.74
N MET A 39 6.28 -1.93 5.44
CA MET A 39 5.35 -2.83 4.73
C MET A 39 6.06 -4.04 4.10
N ALA A 40 7.39 -4.11 4.17
CA ALA A 40 8.18 -5.18 3.55
C ALA A 40 8.28 -6.46 4.40
N SER A 41 8.02 -6.39 5.71
CA SER A 41 8.19 -7.52 6.63
C SER A 41 6.88 -8.20 7.08
N ASN A 42 5.75 -7.49 7.11
CA ASN A 42 4.43 -8.07 7.41
C ASN A 42 3.49 -7.94 6.20
N ASN A 43 3.42 -9.02 5.41
CA ASN A 43 2.78 -9.02 4.09
C ASN A 43 1.24 -8.98 4.10
N GLN A 44 0.61 -9.02 5.26
CA GLN A 44 -0.84 -9.17 5.41
C GLN A 44 -1.35 -8.38 6.63
N THR A 45 -0.92 -7.12 6.78
CA THR A 45 -1.45 -6.24 7.84
C THR A 45 -2.21 -5.07 7.22
N CYS A 46 -3.39 -4.78 7.78
CA CYS A 46 -4.16 -3.58 7.56
C CYS A 46 -4.06 -2.70 8.80
N PHE A 47 -3.51 -1.49 8.64
CA PHE A 47 -3.32 -0.55 9.73
C PHE A 47 -4.46 0.45 9.76
N ILE A 48 -4.98 0.73 10.96
CA ILE A 48 -5.99 1.75 11.20
C ILE A 48 -5.39 2.82 12.10
N PHE A 49 -5.46 4.08 11.71
CA PHE A 49 -4.98 5.20 12.51
C PHE A 49 -6.06 6.24 12.72
N ASP A 50 -6.24 6.69 13.96
CA ASP A 50 -7.05 7.88 14.22
C ASP A 50 -6.38 9.13 13.64
N LYS A 51 -7.20 10.01 13.10
CA LYS A 51 -6.83 11.31 12.52
C LYS A 51 -7.82 12.37 12.97
N ASP A 52 -7.39 13.62 12.91
CA ASP A 52 -8.23 14.80 13.17
C ASP A 52 -9.02 14.66 14.48
N GLU A 53 -8.32 14.47 15.60
CA GLU A 53 -8.93 14.32 16.94
C GLU A 53 -9.93 13.15 17.03
N SER A 54 -9.63 12.05 16.32
CA SER A 54 -10.47 10.84 16.25
C SER A 54 -11.86 11.09 15.63
N THR A 55 -12.00 12.11 14.77
CA THR A 55 -13.17 12.28 13.89
C THR A 55 -13.04 11.53 12.57
N LYS A 56 -11.81 11.11 12.24
CA LYS A 56 -11.51 10.33 11.04
C LYS A 56 -10.59 9.17 11.35
N ILE A 57 -10.71 8.13 10.54
CA ILE A 57 -9.78 7.00 10.51
C ILE A 57 -9.07 6.94 9.17
N LEU A 58 -7.78 6.61 9.21
CA LEU A 58 -6.97 6.29 8.06
C LEU A 58 -6.71 4.78 8.03
N ILE A 59 -7.26 4.13 7.01
CA ILE A 59 -7.13 2.70 6.74
C ILE A 59 -6.02 2.52 5.70
N GLN A 60 -4.94 1.79 6.03
CA GLN A 60 -3.80 1.56 5.16
C GLN A 60 -3.52 0.07 4.99
N MET A 61 -3.45 -0.38 3.74
CA MET A 61 -3.10 -1.77 3.43
C MET A 61 -2.40 -1.88 2.08
N ALA A 62 -1.68 -2.98 1.87
CA ALA A 62 -1.13 -3.36 0.57
C ALA A 62 -1.86 -4.58 0.04
N TYR A 63 -2.58 -4.43 -1.07
CA TYR A 63 -3.28 -5.53 -1.73
C TYR A 63 -2.43 -6.10 -2.86
N GLU A 64 -2.26 -7.43 -2.86
CA GLU A 64 -1.58 -8.14 -3.92
C GLU A 64 -2.58 -8.53 -5.01
N ILE A 65 -2.34 -8.08 -6.24
CA ILE A 65 -3.22 -8.42 -7.36
C ILE A 65 -2.97 -9.88 -7.77
N PRO A 66 -3.98 -10.76 -7.74
CA PRO A 66 -3.76 -12.19 -8.02
C PRO A 66 -3.18 -12.48 -9.40
N SER A 67 -3.58 -11.71 -10.42
CA SER A 67 -3.18 -11.93 -11.82
C SER A 67 -1.74 -11.51 -12.14
N THR A 68 -1.19 -10.53 -11.42
CA THR A 68 0.13 -9.94 -11.73
C THR A 68 1.14 -10.07 -10.60
N ARG A 69 0.69 -10.45 -9.41
CA ARG A 69 1.48 -10.44 -8.16
C ARG A 69 2.04 -9.05 -7.82
N ILE A 70 1.53 -8.00 -8.46
CA ILE A 70 1.90 -6.62 -8.15
C ILE A 70 1.15 -6.19 -6.91
N ARG A 71 1.91 -5.65 -5.94
CA ARG A 71 1.35 -5.08 -4.71
C ARG A 71 1.00 -3.61 -4.93
N ARG A 72 -0.21 -3.23 -4.51
CA ARG A 72 -0.72 -1.87 -4.60
C ARG A 72 -1.15 -1.40 -3.22
N GLN A 73 -0.66 -0.23 -2.81
CA GLN A 73 -1.04 0.37 -1.55
C GLN A 73 -2.38 1.10 -1.68
N PHE A 74 -3.27 0.85 -0.73
CA PHE A 74 -4.56 1.52 -0.57
C PHE A 74 -4.55 2.30 0.73
N ASN A 75 -4.99 3.56 0.63
CA ASN A 75 -5.13 4.46 1.77
C ASN A 75 -6.53 5.07 1.70
N LEU A 76 -7.35 4.85 2.74
CA LEU A 76 -8.70 5.40 2.83
C LEU A 76 -8.80 6.26 4.09
N LEU A 77 -8.99 7.56 3.91
CA LEU A 77 -9.35 8.47 4.99
C LEU A 77 -10.88 8.59 5.04
N ARG A 78 -11.48 8.17 6.16
CA ARG A 78 -12.94 8.05 6.34
C ARG A 78 -13.40 8.69 7.63
N SER A 79 -14.67 9.09 7.69
CA SER A 79 -15.25 9.56 8.95
C SER A 79 -15.36 8.41 9.95
N THR A 80 -15.29 8.68 11.25
CA THR A 80 -15.62 7.70 12.29
C THR A 80 -17.11 7.38 12.35
N ASP A 81 -17.94 8.33 11.93
CA ASP A 81 -19.40 8.27 12.08
C ASP A 81 -20.10 7.74 10.83
N GLU A 82 -19.38 7.58 9.71
CA GLU A 82 -19.94 6.92 8.52
C GLU A 82 -20.11 5.41 8.78
N SER A 83 -21.07 4.80 8.09
CA SER A 83 -21.28 3.36 8.17
C SER A 83 -20.14 2.59 7.50
N VAL A 84 -19.82 1.43 8.05
CA VAL A 84 -18.81 0.51 7.52
C VAL A 84 -19.12 0.10 6.08
N SER A 85 -20.39 -0.13 5.75
CA SER A 85 -20.85 -0.44 4.38
C SER A 85 -20.37 0.58 3.35
N GLN A 86 -20.32 1.88 3.69
CA GLN A 86 -19.81 2.91 2.79
C GLN A 86 -18.30 2.80 2.60
N THR A 87 -17.57 2.52 3.67
CA THR A 87 -16.13 2.27 3.63
C THR A 87 -15.80 1.03 2.79
N ILE A 88 -16.52 -0.07 3.00
CA ILE A 88 -16.38 -1.32 2.22
C ILE A 88 -16.62 -1.06 0.74
N ARG A 89 -17.74 -0.43 0.38
CA ARG A 89 -18.04 -0.09 -1.03
C ARG A 89 -16.94 0.71 -1.70
N ARG A 90 -16.36 1.69 -0.99
CA ARG A 90 -15.25 2.50 -1.51
C ARG A 90 -13.97 1.69 -1.68
N LEU A 91 -13.66 0.80 -0.73
CA LEU A 91 -12.51 -0.09 -0.82
C LEU A 91 -12.65 -1.03 -2.02
N THR A 92 -13.81 -1.69 -2.16
CA THR A 92 -14.17 -2.53 -3.31
C THR A 92 -13.98 -1.76 -4.62
N ALA A 93 -14.59 -0.58 -4.76
CA ALA A 93 -14.48 0.22 -5.98
C ALA A 93 -13.03 0.64 -6.30
N ASN A 94 -12.23 0.97 -5.28
CA ASN A 94 -10.83 1.33 -5.47
C ASN A 94 -10.00 0.14 -5.98
N ILE A 95 -10.24 -1.05 -5.44
CA ILE A 95 -9.57 -2.29 -5.86
C ILE A 95 -9.99 -2.64 -7.28
N GLU A 96 -11.29 -2.66 -7.57
CA GLU A 96 -11.81 -2.93 -8.92
C GLU A 96 -11.23 -1.98 -9.96
N HIS A 97 -11.22 -0.68 -9.68
CA HIS A 97 -10.65 0.31 -10.58
C HIS A 97 -9.15 0.08 -10.82
N THR A 98 -8.42 -0.34 -9.79
CA THR A 98 -6.99 -0.69 -9.91
C THR A 98 -6.82 -1.94 -10.78
N LEU A 99 -7.60 -2.99 -10.55
CA LEU A 99 -7.59 -4.21 -11.36
C LEU A 99 -7.91 -3.91 -12.83
N MET A 100 -8.91 -3.07 -13.10
CA MET A 100 -9.25 -2.65 -14.47
C MET A 100 -8.08 -1.94 -15.16
N LYS A 101 -7.34 -1.07 -14.44
CA LYS A 101 -6.16 -0.39 -15.00
C LYS A 101 -5.04 -1.35 -15.32
N GLU A 102 -4.77 -2.29 -14.43
CA GLU A 102 -3.70 -3.30 -14.60
C GLU A 102 -4.03 -4.27 -15.74
N ASN A 103 -5.28 -4.73 -15.82
CA ASN A 103 -5.74 -5.57 -16.93
C ASN A 103 -5.62 -4.84 -18.28
N LYS A 104 -5.97 -3.55 -18.34
CA LYS A 104 -5.77 -2.73 -19.55
C LYS A 104 -4.30 -2.58 -19.91
N ALA A 105 -3.42 -2.38 -18.92
CA ALA A 105 -1.98 -2.26 -19.14
C ALA A 105 -1.39 -3.58 -19.65
N ASN A 106 -1.80 -4.71 -19.09
CA ASN A 106 -1.37 -6.04 -19.52
C ASN A 106 -1.83 -6.37 -20.94
N LYS A 107 -3.09 -6.08 -21.28
CA LYS A 107 -3.62 -6.27 -22.65
C LYS A 107 -2.82 -5.46 -23.68
N ARG A 108 -2.40 -4.23 -23.34
CA ARG A 108 -1.53 -3.41 -24.22
C ARG A 108 -0.15 -4.02 -24.41
N ARG A 109 0.42 -4.67 -23.39
CA ARG A 109 1.70 -5.38 -23.49
C ARG A 109 1.56 -6.67 -24.32
N GLN A 110 0.47 -7.41 -24.13
CA GLN A 110 0.23 -8.67 -24.85
C GLN A 110 -0.15 -8.48 -26.31
N LYS A 111 -0.79 -7.36 -26.71
CA LYS A 111 -1.08 -7.08 -28.13
C LYS A 111 0.16 -6.94 -29.04
N GLN A 112 1.37 -6.92 -28.50
CA GLN A 112 2.60 -7.05 -29.31
C GLN A 112 2.95 -8.51 -29.66
N HIS A 113 2.33 -9.49 -29.00
CA HIS A 113 2.50 -10.91 -29.26
C HIS A 113 1.13 -11.62 -29.15
N THR A 114 0.47 -11.80 -30.30
CA THR A 114 -0.70 -12.68 -30.56
C THR A 114 -2.07 -12.33 -29.96
N ASP A 115 -3.10 -12.43 -30.81
CA ASP A 115 -4.53 -12.32 -30.54
C ASP A 115 -5.02 -13.49 -29.67
N VAL A 116 -4.91 -13.37 -28.35
CA VAL A 116 -5.65 -14.24 -27.43
C VAL A 116 -6.81 -13.44 -26.85
N LYS A 117 -8.03 -13.85 -27.21
CA LYS A 117 -9.27 -13.36 -26.58
C LYS A 117 -9.25 -13.76 -25.11
N SER A 118 -8.83 -12.84 -24.24
CA SER A 118 -9.01 -12.98 -22.80
C SER A 118 -10.45 -12.62 -22.46
N ASP A 119 -11.20 -13.62 -22.00
CA ASP A 119 -12.51 -13.44 -21.39
C ASP A 119 -12.42 -12.38 -20.29
N ASN A 120 -13.27 -11.35 -20.40
CA ASN A 120 -13.43 -10.31 -19.40
C ASN A 120 -14.40 -10.82 -18.32
N GLU A 121 -14.00 -11.84 -17.57
CA GLU A 121 -14.74 -12.14 -16.34
C GLU A 121 -14.54 -10.97 -15.38
N LYS A 122 -15.62 -10.27 -15.11
CA LYS A 122 -15.65 -9.16 -14.15
C LYS A 122 -15.47 -9.79 -12.77
N GLN A 123 -14.22 -9.79 -12.29
CA GLN A 123 -13.90 -10.34 -10.98
C GLN A 123 -14.60 -9.51 -9.89
N THR A 124 -15.65 -10.07 -9.29
CA THR A 124 -16.37 -9.45 -8.18
C THR A 124 -15.47 -9.45 -6.95
N ILE A 125 -15.24 -8.28 -6.35
CA ILE A 125 -14.41 -8.17 -5.15
C ILE A 125 -15.29 -8.29 -3.91
N LEU A 126 -15.06 -9.35 -3.13
CA LEU A 126 -15.71 -9.56 -1.85
C LEU A 126 -14.83 -9.01 -0.72
N VAL A 127 -15.39 -8.17 0.13
CA VAL A 127 -14.70 -7.57 1.29
C VAL A 127 -15.53 -7.86 2.53
N GLN A 128 -14.90 -8.44 3.55
CA GLN A 128 -15.55 -8.83 4.81
C GLN A 128 -14.67 -8.47 6.00
N LEU A 129 -15.30 -8.06 7.10
CA LEU A 129 -14.62 -7.72 8.35
C LEU A 129 -15.02 -8.71 9.44
N PHE A 130 -14.03 -9.17 10.20
CA PHE A 130 -14.21 -10.13 11.28
C PHE A 130 -13.69 -9.55 12.60
N ASP A 131 -14.40 -9.85 13.68
CA ASP A 131 -14.01 -9.53 15.04
C ASP A 131 -12.99 -10.54 15.61
N SER A 132 -12.67 -10.43 16.90
CA SER A 132 -11.75 -11.36 17.58
C SER A 132 -12.29 -12.79 17.72
N ASN A 133 -13.58 -13.01 17.54
CA ASN A 133 -14.25 -14.30 17.65
C ASN A 133 -14.56 -14.90 16.26
N ASP A 134 -13.92 -14.38 15.20
CA ASP A 134 -14.19 -14.71 13.80
C ASP A 134 -15.67 -14.52 13.39
N GLN A 135 -16.40 -13.63 14.07
CA GLN A 135 -17.76 -13.24 13.68
C GLN A 135 -17.73 -12.07 12.69
N LEU A 136 -18.65 -12.12 11.72
CA LEU A 136 -18.79 -11.05 10.74
C LEU A 136 -19.28 -9.77 11.44
N ILE A 137 -18.55 -8.67 11.23
CA ILE A 137 -18.95 -7.36 11.75
C ILE A 137 -20.11 -6.81 10.90
N ASP A 138 -21.15 -6.32 11.58
CA ASP A 138 -22.30 -5.71 10.93
C ASP A 138 -21.91 -4.42 10.18
N GLU A 139 -22.21 -4.39 8.88
CA GLU A 139 -21.86 -3.26 8.00
C GLU A 139 -22.67 -1.98 8.27
N ASN A 140 -23.74 -2.07 9.07
CA ASN A 140 -24.53 -0.91 9.48
C ASN A 140 -23.93 -0.17 10.68
N GLN A 141 -22.96 -0.79 11.37
CA GLN A 141 -22.24 -0.13 12.45
C GLN A 141 -21.41 1.03 11.94
N THR A 142 -21.06 1.94 12.86
CA THR A 142 -20.12 3.02 12.59
C THR A 142 -18.71 2.49 12.42
N ASN A 143 -17.93 3.16 11.58
CA ASN A 143 -16.51 2.87 11.41
C ASN A 143 -15.75 2.82 12.74
N LYS A 144 -16.03 3.73 13.67
CA LYS A 144 -15.39 3.75 14.97
C LYS A 144 -15.53 2.41 15.71
N GLN A 145 -16.76 1.92 15.85
CA GLN A 145 -17.04 0.69 16.59
C GLN A 145 -16.47 -0.54 15.87
N ALA A 146 -16.66 -0.61 14.56
CA ALA A 146 -16.23 -1.75 13.76
C ALA A 146 -14.71 -1.91 13.74
N TRP A 147 -13.96 -0.84 13.47
CA TRP A 147 -12.51 -0.94 13.29
C TRP A 147 -11.72 -1.08 14.59
N ILE A 148 -12.30 -0.68 15.73
CA ILE A 148 -11.73 -0.96 17.06
C ILE A 148 -11.80 -2.46 17.37
N ASN A 149 -12.92 -3.10 17.04
CA ASN A 149 -13.18 -4.51 17.34
C ASN A 149 -12.66 -5.46 16.25
N CYS A 150 -12.41 -4.94 15.04
CA CYS A 150 -11.94 -5.72 13.91
C CYS A 150 -10.53 -6.26 14.16
N LYS A 151 -10.36 -7.57 13.93
CA LYS A 151 -9.06 -8.24 13.98
C LYS A 151 -8.63 -8.78 12.63
N LYS A 152 -9.57 -9.00 11.72
CA LYS A 152 -9.29 -9.58 10.42
C LYS A 152 -10.13 -8.95 9.32
N LEU A 153 -9.45 -8.53 8.26
CA LEU A 153 -10.05 -8.05 7.02
C LEU A 153 -9.80 -9.11 5.94
N LEU A 154 -10.87 -9.59 5.31
CA LEU A 154 -10.80 -10.56 4.22
C LEU A 154 -11.16 -9.86 2.91
N ILE A 155 -10.28 -9.94 1.92
CA ILE A 155 -10.54 -9.47 0.56
C ILE A 155 -10.34 -10.64 -0.38
N ASN A 156 -11.44 -11.15 -0.95
CA ASN A 156 -11.49 -12.42 -1.65
C ASN A 156 -10.89 -13.55 -0.79
N GLU A 157 -9.76 -14.14 -1.21
CA GLU A 157 -9.05 -15.20 -0.50
C GLU A 157 -7.86 -14.68 0.33
N GLN A 158 -7.65 -13.36 0.37
CA GLN A 158 -6.53 -12.75 1.07
C GLN A 158 -6.97 -12.22 2.43
N SER A 159 -6.43 -12.82 3.49
CA SER A 159 -6.65 -12.41 4.87
C SER A 159 -5.61 -11.38 5.30
N TYR A 160 -6.05 -10.37 6.03
CA TYR A 160 -5.23 -9.30 6.59
C TYR A 160 -5.50 -9.19 8.09
N ASN A 161 -4.44 -9.19 8.90
CA ASN A 161 -4.52 -8.85 10.32
C ASN A 161 -4.77 -7.34 10.46
N VAL A 162 -5.74 -6.97 11.28
CA VAL A 162 -6.08 -5.56 11.51
C VAL A 162 -5.39 -5.08 12.78
N GLU A 163 -4.54 -4.06 12.63
CA GLU A 163 -3.85 -3.40 13.73
C GLU A 163 -4.41 -1.99 13.91
N TYR A 164 -5.17 -1.81 14.99
CA TYR A 164 -5.73 -0.52 15.35
C TYR A 164 -4.74 0.30 16.17
N ASN A 165 -4.49 1.53 15.73
CA ASN A 165 -3.57 2.49 16.33
C ASN A 165 -2.17 1.92 16.59
N ALA A 166 -1.60 1.28 15.57
CA ALA A 166 -0.25 0.73 15.65
C ALA A 166 0.79 1.82 16.00
N PRO A 167 1.84 1.49 16.77
CA PRO A 167 2.89 2.45 17.11
C PRO A 167 3.53 3.05 15.85
N ALA A 168 3.51 4.38 15.74
CA ALA A 168 4.07 5.10 14.61
C ALA A 168 5.16 6.08 15.06
N VAL A 169 6.23 6.19 14.27
CA VAL A 169 7.29 7.17 14.50
C VAL A 169 6.77 8.55 14.07
N ILE A 170 6.42 9.38 15.05
CA ILE A 170 5.87 10.74 14.82
C ILE A 170 6.97 11.71 14.40
N LYS A 171 8.16 11.60 15.01
CA LYS A 171 9.33 12.41 14.71
C LYS A 171 10.55 11.52 14.72
N PHE A 172 11.31 11.56 13.63
CA PHE A 172 12.64 10.99 13.54
C PHE A 172 13.60 12.12 13.19
N ARG A 173 14.56 12.39 14.08
CA ARG A 173 15.58 13.42 13.85
C ARG A 173 16.93 12.73 13.65
N PHE A 174 17.54 13.02 12.51
CA PHE A 174 18.94 12.65 12.28
C PHE A 174 19.86 13.60 13.05
N PRO A 175 21.04 13.14 13.48
CA PRO A 175 22.05 14.03 14.04
C PRO A 175 22.45 15.10 13.02
N ASP A 176 22.67 16.32 13.51
CA ASP A 176 22.96 17.48 12.65
C ASP A 176 24.35 17.38 11.99
N ILE A 177 25.29 16.64 12.59
CA ILE A 177 26.64 16.40 12.07
C ILE A 177 27.02 14.94 12.27
N ILE A 178 27.49 14.29 11.21
CA ILE A 178 28.12 12.97 11.26
C ILE A 178 29.61 13.20 11.01
N MET A 179 30.46 13.03 12.02
CA MET A 179 31.91 13.08 11.84
C MET A 179 32.44 11.71 11.40
N THR A 180 33.40 11.71 10.49
CA THR A 180 34.15 10.52 10.04
C THR A 180 35.58 10.60 10.55
N ASN A 181 36.05 9.56 11.24
CA ASN A 181 37.45 9.39 11.65
C ASN A 181 38.30 8.87 10.50
#